data_AF-A0A921UHI5-F1
#
_entry.id   AF-A0A921UHI5-F1
#
_cell.length_a   1.000
_cell.length_b   1.000
_cell.length_c   1.000
_cell.angle_alpha   90.00
_cell.angle_beta   90.00
_cell.angle_gamma   90.00
#
_symmetry.space_group_name_H-M   'P 1'
#
loop_
_entity.id
_entity.type
_entity.pdbx_description
1 polymer ?
#
loop_
_entity_poly.entity_id
_entity_poly.type
_entity_poly.pdbx_seq_one_letter_code
_entity_poly.pdbx_strand_id
1 'polypeptide(L)'
;MIESGEGIDWAVAEALAFATLIVEGNHVRLSGQDVERGTFSHRHAVLHDQETGAKYCPLDHVAMNQSEELFTVSNSSLSELAVLGFELGYSMENPNSLVL
;
A
#
# COMPACT_ATOMS: atom_id res chain seq x y z
N MET A 1 -2.30 20.00 8.54
CA MET A 1 -1.46 18.80 8.69
C MET A 1 -0.36 18.79 7.64
N ILE A 2 -0.64 18.53 6.36
CA ILE A 2 0.42 18.46 5.33
C ILE A 2 1.17 19.78 5.14
N GLU A 3 0.45 20.90 4.95
CA GLU A 3 1.10 22.21 4.74
C GLU A 3 1.88 22.71 5.97
N SER A 4 1.42 22.36 7.17
CA SER A 4 2.01 22.81 8.44
C SER A 4 3.08 21.86 9.00
N GLY A 5 3.12 20.60 8.55
CA GLY A 5 3.96 19.54 9.13
C GLY A 5 3.52 19.05 10.52
N GLU A 6 2.52 19.68 11.13
CA GLU A 6 2.05 19.36 12.48
C GLU A 6 0.84 18.42 12.48
N GLY A 7 0.77 17.56 13.51
CA GLY A 7 -0.35 16.66 13.73
C GLY A 7 -0.42 15.47 12.77
N ILE A 8 0.69 15.13 12.10
CA ILE A 8 0.77 13.94 11.24
C ILE A 8 0.53 12.69 12.07
N ASP A 9 -0.52 11.95 11.72
CA ASP A 9 -0.85 10.68 12.36
C ASP A 9 -0.11 9.50 11.71
N TRP A 10 -0.34 8.31 12.25
CA TRP A 10 0.36 7.10 11.83
C TRP A 10 0.08 6.73 10.37
N ALA A 11 -1.18 6.84 9.92
CA ALA A 11 -1.56 6.42 8.58
C ALA A 11 -1.04 7.39 7.52
N VAL A 12 -1.05 8.69 7.81
CA VAL A 12 -0.47 9.69 6.92
C VAL A 12 1.06 9.51 6.84
N ALA A 13 1.73 9.26 7.97
CA ALA A 13 3.17 8.97 7.96
C ALA A 13 3.51 7.69 7.17
N GLU A 14 2.73 6.63 7.32
CA GLU A 14 2.85 5.38 6.56
C GLU A 14 2.70 5.64 5.04
N ALA A 15 1.65 6.37 4.64
CA ALA A 15 1.42 6.70 3.23
C ALA A 15 2.56 7.54 2.63
N LEU A 16 3.11 8.49 3.40
CA LEU A 16 4.27 9.28 2.97
C LEU A 16 5.51 8.40 2.76
N ALA A 17 5.77 7.45 3.66
CA ALA A 17 6.89 6.53 3.52
C ALA A 17 6.76 5.66 2.26
N PHE A 18 5.56 5.14 1.97
CA PHE A 18 5.31 4.41 0.72
C PHE A 18 5.49 5.29 -0.50
N ALA A 19 4.92 6.50 -0.49
CA ALA A 19 5.03 7.43 -1.60
C ALA A 19 6.48 7.77 -1.94
N THR A 20 7.34 7.99 -0.93
CA THR A 20 8.77 8.26 -1.18
C THR A 20 9.48 7.08 -1.83
N LEU A 21 9.21 5.85 -1.38
CA LEU A 21 9.80 4.65 -1.98
C LEU A 21 9.36 4.47 -3.44
N ILE A 22 8.08 4.68 -3.72
CA ILE A 22 7.50 4.61 -5.07
C ILE A 22 8.14 5.64 -6.00
N VAL A 23 8.31 6.89 -5.53
CA VAL A 23 8.96 7.97 -6.30
C VAL A 23 10.42 7.64 -6.61
N GLU A 24 11.11 6.93 -5.72
CA GLU A 24 12.47 6.43 -5.93
C GLU A 24 12.54 5.19 -6.85
N GLY A 25 11.39 4.66 -7.27
CA GLY A 25 11.27 3.49 -8.15
C GLY A 25 11.32 2.14 -7.43
N ASN A 26 11.17 2.12 -6.11
CA ASN A 26 11.07 0.89 -5.32
C ASN A 26 9.63 0.39 -5.30
N HIS A 27 9.46 -0.93 -5.42
CA HIS A 27 8.16 -1.56 -5.32
C HIS A 27 7.74 -1.67 -3.85
N VAL A 28 6.49 -1.36 -3.54
CA VAL A 28 5.90 -1.54 -2.21
C VAL A 28 4.72 -2.49 -2.32
N ARG A 29 4.81 -3.61 -1.60
CA ARG A 29 3.78 -4.64 -1.52
C ARG A 29 3.26 -4.75 -0.09
N LEU A 30 1.94 -4.66 0.08
CA LEU A 30 1.23 -4.84 1.33
C LEU A 30 0.18 -5.94 1.17
N SER A 31 0.31 -7.03 1.93
CA SER A 31 -0.54 -8.21 1.84
C SER A 31 -1.09 -8.59 3.20
N GLY A 32 -2.39 -8.87 3.27
CA GLY A 32 -3.02 -9.34 4.50
C GLY A 32 -4.52 -9.13 4.52
N GLN A 33 -5.17 -9.58 5.59
CA GLN A 33 -6.62 -9.48 5.72
C GLN A 33 -7.02 -8.01 5.95
N ASP A 34 -7.93 -7.52 5.10
CA ASP A 34 -8.48 -6.16 5.15
C ASP A 34 -7.43 -5.01 5.09
N VAL A 35 -6.23 -5.25 4.57
CA VAL A 35 -5.13 -4.27 4.54
C VAL A 35 -5.42 -3.06 3.65
N GLU A 36 -6.26 -3.20 2.61
CA GLU A 36 -6.67 -2.10 1.71
C GLU A 36 -7.32 -0.95 2.49
N ARG A 37 -8.23 -1.28 3.43
CA ARG A 37 -8.85 -0.31 4.34
C ARG A 37 -8.04 -0.12 5.62
N GLY A 38 -7.40 -1.19 6.08
CA GLY A 38 -6.92 -1.38 7.43
C GLY A 38 -8.02 -1.93 8.35
N THR A 39 -7.67 -2.91 9.17
CA THR A 39 -8.57 -3.50 10.18
C THR A 39 -9.19 -2.42 11.06
N PHE A 40 -8.39 -1.43 11.49
CA PHE A 40 -8.83 -0.30 12.31
C PHE A 40 -9.38 0.88 11.51
N SER A 41 -9.67 0.70 10.22
CA SER A 41 -10.15 1.72 9.30
C SER A 41 -9.29 2.99 9.28
N HIS A 42 -7.98 2.82 9.39
CA HIS A 42 -7.03 3.92 9.49
C HIS A 42 -6.32 4.23 8.17
N ARG A 43 -6.22 3.26 7.25
CA ARG A 43 -5.32 3.36 6.08
C ARG A 43 -5.99 3.88 4.81
N HIS A 44 -7.09 3.26 4.41
CA HIS A 44 -7.82 3.61 3.18
C HIS A 44 -6.91 3.74 1.93
N ALA A 45 -5.97 2.79 1.75
CA ALA A 45 -5.10 2.75 0.58
C ALA A 45 -5.88 2.50 -0.72
N VAL A 46 -7.02 1.82 -0.63
CA VAL A 46 -7.98 1.69 -1.74
C VAL A 46 -9.28 2.38 -1.35
N LEU A 47 -9.71 3.30 -2.21
CA LEU A 47 -10.99 3.97 -2.14
C LEU A 47 -12.00 3.22 -3.01
N HIS A 48 -13.23 3.12 -2.53
CA HIS A 48 -14.34 2.51 -3.25
C HIS A 48 -15.41 3.56 -3.53
N ASP A 49 -15.69 3.77 -4.81
CA ASP A 49 -16.80 4.61 -5.25
C ASP A 49 -18.13 4.03 -4.75
N GLN A 50 -18.94 4.86 -4.10
CA GLN A 50 -20.13 4.39 -3.39
C GLN A 50 -21.30 4.06 -4.33
N GLU A 51 -21.29 4.56 -5.56
CA GLU A 51 -22.36 4.33 -6.54
C GLU A 51 -22.03 3.16 -7.46
N THR A 52 -20.78 3.09 -7.91
CA THR A 52 -20.32 2.16 -8.95
C THR A 52 -19.50 1.01 -8.40
N GLY A 53 -18.95 1.13 -7.19
CA GLY A 53 -18.02 0.16 -6.60
C GLY A 53 -16.63 0.19 -7.23
N ALA A 54 -16.35 1.14 -8.14
CA ALA A 54 -15.04 1.30 -8.75
C ALA A 54 -13.96 1.55 -7.69
N LYS A 55 -12.81 0.91 -7.85
CA LYS A 55 -11.66 1.07 -6.96
C LYS A 55 -10.74 2.18 -7.47
N TYR A 56 -10.15 2.93 -6.55
CA TYR A 56 -9.11 3.91 -6.84
C TYR A 56 -8.03 3.82 -5.76
N CYS A 57 -6.76 3.69 -6.17
CA CYS A 57 -5.63 3.70 -5.26
C CYS A 57 -4.81 4.98 -5.46
N PRO A 58 -4.84 5.94 -4.51
CA PRO A 58 -4.11 7.20 -4.67
C PRO A 58 -2.59 7.03 -4.85
N LEU A 59 -2.01 5.97 -4.25
CA LEU A 59 -0.57 5.71 -4.32
C LEU A 59 -0.10 5.25 -5.70
N ASP A 60 -1.00 4.85 -6.60
CA ASP A 60 -0.68 4.50 -7.99
C ASP A 60 -0.43 5.74 -8.88
N HIS A 61 -0.65 6.94 -8.32
CA HIS A 61 -0.66 8.21 -9.07
C HIS A 61 0.21 9.31 -8.44
N VAL A 62 1.26 8.95 -7.68
CA VAL A 62 2.12 9.91 -6.97
C VAL A 62 3.25 10.50 -7.83
N ALA A 63 3.61 9.86 -8.94
CA ALA A 63 4.63 10.36 -9.87
C ALA A 63 4.17 10.33 -11.35
N MET A 64 4.72 11.25 -12.16
CA MET A 64 4.50 11.23 -13.62
C MET A 64 5.17 9.99 -14.23
N ASN A 65 4.46 9.29 -15.11
CA ASN A 65 4.91 8.02 -15.72
C ASN A 65 5.22 6.91 -14.70
N GLN A 66 4.64 6.98 -13.51
CA GLN A 66 4.68 5.88 -12.54
C GLN A 66 4.09 4.61 -13.16
N SER A 67 4.78 3.47 -13.00
CA SER A 67 4.16 2.17 -13.25
C SER A 67 3.16 1.89 -12.13
N GLU A 68 1.91 1.61 -12.48
CA GLU A 68 0.87 1.22 -11.51
C GLU A 68 1.27 -0.02 -10.69
N GLU A 69 2.25 -0.81 -11.16
CA GLU A 69 2.77 -1.97 -10.44
C GLU A 69 3.72 -1.62 -9.27
N LEU A 70 4.15 -0.35 -9.12
CA LEU A 70 5.07 0.06 -8.06
C LEU A 70 4.42 0.09 -6.66
N PHE A 71 3.10 0.13 -6.57
CA PHE A 71 2.39 -0.08 -5.32
C PHE A 71 1.40 -1.22 -5.49
N THR A 72 1.39 -2.15 -4.55
CA THR A 72 0.46 -3.27 -4.56
C THR A 72 -0.08 -3.48 -3.15
N VAL A 73 -1.37 -3.23 -2.96
CA VAL A 73 -2.08 -3.56 -1.73
C VAL A 73 -3.11 -4.64 -2.02
N SER A 74 -3.08 -5.73 -1.28
CA SER A 74 -3.88 -6.92 -1.56
C SER A 74 -4.54 -7.46 -0.31
N ASN A 75 -5.87 -7.41 -0.27
CA ASN A 75 -6.63 -8.16 0.72
C ASN A 75 -6.41 -9.67 0.51
N SER A 76 -5.76 -10.31 1.46
CA SER A 76 -5.50 -11.74 1.41
C SER A 76 -6.76 -12.55 1.71
N SER A 77 -6.73 -13.85 1.40
CA SER A 77 -7.68 -14.79 1.98
C SER A 77 -7.49 -14.90 3.50
N LEU A 78 -8.44 -15.55 4.17
CA LEU A 78 -8.36 -15.85 5.59
C LEU A 78 -7.37 -16.99 5.87
N SER A 79 -6.09 -16.76 5.57
CA SER A 79 -5.00 -17.72 5.72
C SER A 79 -3.71 -17.01 6.10
N GLU A 80 -3.11 -17.40 7.21
CA GLU A 80 -1.88 -16.78 7.70
C GLU A 80 -0.65 -17.52 7.18
N LEU A 81 -0.63 -18.86 7.32
CA LEU A 81 0.56 -19.67 7.02
C LEU A 81 0.94 -19.62 5.53
N ALA A 82 -0.03 -19.79 4.64
CA ALA A 82 0.23 -19.82 3.21
C ALA A 82 0.55 -18.43 2.66
N VAL A 83 -0.16 -17.39 3.13
CA VAL A 83 0.08 -16.01 2.72
C VAL A 83 1.46 -15.56 3.19
N LEU A 84 1.82 -15.79 4.46
CA LEU A 84 3.14 -15.43 4.96
C LEU A 84 4.26 -16.18 4.22
N GLY A 85 4.06 -17.45 3.90
CA GLY A 85 5.01 -18.21 3.06
C GLY A 85 5.16 -17.64 1.65
N PHE A 86 4.07 -17.18 1.05
CA PHE A 86 4.08 -16.51 -0.25
C PHE A 86 4.84 -15.19 -0.19
N GLU A 87 4.55 -14.33 0.79
CA GLU A 87 5.22 -13.04 0.95
C GLU A 87 6.71 -13.19 1.27
N LEU A 88 7.09 -14.23 2.05
CA LEU A 88 8.49 -14.55 2.28
C LEU A 88 9.20 -14.88 0.96
N GLY A 89 8.60 -15.70 0.10
CA GLY A 89 9.14 -16.00 -1.23
C GLY A 89 9.27 -14.74 -2.09
N TYR A 90 8.24 -13.89 -2.09
CA TYR A 90 8.25 -12.61 -2.82
C TYR A 90 9.39 -11.70 -2.35
N SER A 91 9.62 -11.61 -1.04
CA SER A 91 10.65 -10.77 -0.43
C SER A 91 12.09 -11.18 -0.80
N MET A 92 12.30 -12.41 -1.24
CA MET A 92 13.62 -12.92 -1.61
C MET A 92 14.00 -12.64 -3.07
N GLU A 93 13.04 -12.30 -3.92
CA GLU A 93 13.26 -12.18 -5.37
C GLU A 93 13.85 -10.83 -5.77
N ASN A 94 13.30 -9.72 -5.25
CA ASN A 94 13.70 -8.37 -5.65
C ASN A 94 14.25 -7.58 -4.45
N PRO A 95 15.55 -7.18 -4.46
CA PRO A 95 16.14 -6.39 -3.38
C PRO A 95 15.59 -4.96 -3.30
N ASN A 96 14.91 -4.47 -4.34
CA ASN A 96 14.31 -3.13 -4.41
C ASN A 96 12.78 -3.18 -4.17
N SER A 97 12.34 -4.11 -3.33
CA SER A 97 10.94 -4.26 -2.92
C SER A 97 10.80 -4.21 -1.40
N LEU A 98 9.90 -3.34 -0.91
CA LEU A 98 9.38 -3.43 0.45
C LEU A 98 8.19 -4.37 0.45
N VAL A 99 8.27 -5.47 1.22
CA VAL A 99 7.20 -6.46 1.35
C VAL A 99 6.69 -6.47 2.80
N LEU A 100 5.39 -6.26 2.97
CA LEU A 100 4.67 -6.12 4.25
C LEU A 100 3.46 -7.05 4.31
#